data_AF-A0A432XJL2-F1
#
_entry.id   AF-A0A432XJL2-F1
#
_cell.length_a   1.000
_cell.length_b   1.000
_cell.length_c   1.000
_cell.angle_alpha   90.00
_cell.angle_beta   90.00
_cell.angle_gamma   90.00
#
_symmetry.space_group_name_H-M   'P 1'
#
loop_
_entity.id
_entity.type
_entity.pdbx_description
1 polymer ?
#
loop_
_entity_poly.entity_id
_entity_poly.type
_entity_poly.pdbx_seq_one_letter_code
_entity_poly.pdbx_strand_id
1 'polypeptide(L)'
;MTRGIEILETCNGMNPNSAVDYIYSYRNLIEGKRFTRTTNAAATRYYLEMIFKENGRDKLLNALSSLRQHIDYYETVGNSSVIKGKEIYEEFSRQAEVSTNDDYIFPDEVNETVELREGKVRSVHVNIYERNPVARAQCIEHYGCCCFIGSVHNSVSFR
;
A
#
# COMPACT_ATOMS: atom_id res chain seq x y z
N MET A 1 11.59 -19.14 11.21
CA MET A 1 10.44 -19.00 10.28
C MET A 1 10.30 -20.16 9.29
N THR A 2 11.28 -21.07 9.17
CA THR A 2 11.28 -22.17 8.18
C THR A 2 10.42 -23.39 8.57
N ARG A 3 10.23 -23.65 9.87
CA ARG A 3 9.47 -24.82 10.38
C ARG A 3 7.95 -24.77 10.16
N GLY A 4 7.39 -23.58 9.93
CA GLY A 4 5.94 -23.44 9.69
C GLY A 4 5.53 -23.78 8.25
N ILE A 5 6.47 -23.71 7.31
CA ILE A 5 6.22 -23.94 5.88
C ILE A 5 6.13 -25.45 5.61
N GLU A 6 6.98 -26.27 6.24
CA GLU A 6 6.97 -27.74 6.11
C GLU A 6 5.65 -28.38 6.56
N ILE A 7 4.97 -27.83 7.57
CA ILE A 7 3.71 -28.39 8.10
C ILE A 7 2.54 -28.17 7.13
N LEU A 8 2.61 -27.13 6.28
CA LEU A 8 1.57 -26.83 5.29
C LEU A 8 1.68 -27.69 4.02
N GLU A 9 2.87 -28.21 3.71
CA GLU A 9 3.10 -29.07 2.54
C GLU A 9 2.44 -30.45 2.69
N THR A 10 2.45 -31.03 3.89
CA THR A 10 2.07 -32.44 4.10
C THR A 10 0.57 -32.66 4.31
N CYS A 11 -0.19 -31.64 4.73
CA CYS A 11 -1.60 -31.81 5.12
C CYS A 11 -2.62 -31.19 4.14
N ASN A 12 -2.21 -30.23 3.30
CA ASN A 12 -3.15 -29.41 2.51
C ASN A 12 -2.83 -29.31 1.01
N GLY A 13 -1.71 -29.85 0.53
CA GLY A 13 -1.33 -29.77 -0.90
C GLY A 13 -1.11 -28.34 -1.41
N MET A 14 -0.89 -27.37 -0.52
CA MET A 14 -0.68 -25.97 -0.87
C MET A 14 0.78 -25.73 -1.25
N ASN A 15 1.02 -25.05 -2.37
CA ASN A 15 2.37 -24.63 -2.74
C ASN A 15 2.92 -23.65 -1.68
N PRO A 16 4.11 -23.89 -1.12
CA PRO A 16 4.69 -23.04 -0.07
C PRO A 16 4.86 -21.57 -0.51
N ASN A 17 5.13 -21.33 -1.80
CA ASN A 17 5.22 -19.96 -2.33
C ASN A 17 3.86 -19.25 -2.28
N SER A 18 2.78 -19.97 -2.57
CA SER A 18 1.43 -19.42 -2.45
C SER A 18 1.08 -19.09 -1.00
N ALA A 19 1.51 -19.93 -0.04
CA ALA A 19 1.33 -19.63 1.38
C ALA A 19 2.07 -18.34 1.79
N VAL A 20 3.31 -18.17 1.32
CA VAL A 20 4.08 -16.93 1.55
C VAL A 20 3.40 -15.71 0.92
N ASP A 21 2.91 -15.84 -0.32
CA ASP A 21 2.20 -14.75 -1.01
C ASP A 21 0.89 -14.39 -0.29
N TYR A 22 0.16 -15.37 0.22
CA TYR A 22 -1.05 -15.16 1.01
C TYR A 22 -0.76 -14.41 2.33
N ILE A 23 0.28 -14.81 3.06
CA ILE A 23 0.70 -14.12 4.28
C ILE A 23 1.11 -12.67 3.96
N TYR A 24 1.87 -12.47 2.88
CA TYR A 24 2.29 -11.15 2.44
C TYR A 24 1.09 -10.24 2.12
N SER A 25 0.13 -10.72 1.34
CA SER A 25 -1.04 -9.92 0.95
C SER A 25 -1.95 -9.64 2.15
N TYR A 26 -2.19 -10.62 3.02
CA TYR A 26 -2.98 -10.42 4.24
C TYR A 26 -2.39 -9.33 5.14
N ARG A 27 -1.08 -9.35 5.34
CA ARG A 27 -0.38 -8.33 6.12
C ARG A 27 -0.55 -6.94 5.53
N ASN A 28 -0.39 -6.80 4.22
CA ASN A 28 -0.54 -5.51 3.55
C ASN A 28 -1.99 -5.00 3.58
N LEU A 29 -2.98 -5.88 3.52
CA LEU A 29 -4.39 -5.52 3.68
C LEU A 29 -4.65 -4.90 5.07
N ILE A 30 -4.22 -5.55 6.15
CA ILE A 30 -4.38 -5.00 7.51
C ILE A 30 -3.67 -3.64 7.67
N GLU A 31 -2.46 -3.53 7.11
CA GLU A 31 -1.65 -2.32 7.17
C GLU A 31 -2.12 -1.21 6.22
N GLY A 32 -3.05 -1.48 5.31
CA GLY A 32 -3.53 -0.51 4.32
C GLY A 32 -2.53 -0.17 3.21
N LYS A 33 -1.55 -1.05 2.97
CA LYS A 33 -0.45 -0.81 2.03
C LYS A 33 -0.70 -1.47 0.68
N ARG A 34 -0.22 -0.86 -0.40
CA ARG A 34 -0.20 -1.49 -1.73
C ARG A 34 0.59 -2.81 -1.71
N PHE A 35 0.00 -3.85 -2.30
CA PHE A 35 0.68 -5.11 -2.58
C PHE A 35 0.68 -5.39 -4.09
N THR A 36 1.77 -6.00 -4.58
CA THR A 36 1.98 -6.30 -6.01
C THR A 36 1.93 -7.79 -6.31
N ARG A 37 1.66 -8.63 -5.32
CA ARG A 37 1.46 -10.07 -5.51
C ARG A 37 0.01 -10.32 -5.90
N THR A 38 -0.20 -11.09 -6.97
CA THR A 38 -1.55 -11.47 -7.41
C THR A 38 -2.16 -12.41 -6.39
N THR A 39 -3.27 -12.00 -5.76
CA THR A 39 -4.08 -12.87 -4.92
C THR A 39 -5.28 -13.39 -5.69
N ASN A 40 -5.70 -14.61 -5.36
CA ASN A 40 -6.95 -15.13 -5.91
C ASN A 40 -8.15 -14.36 -5.31
N ALA A 41 -9.24 -14.23 -6.06
CA ALA A 41 -10.43 -13.49 -5.64
C ALA A 41 -11.10 -14.08 -4.39
N ALA A 42 -11.13 -15.40 -4.24
CA ALA A 42 -11.70 -16.08 -3.07
C ALA A 42 -10.87 -15.83 -1.79
N ALA A 43 -9.54 -15.85 -1.88
CA ALA A 43 -8.64 -15.52 -0.79
C ALA A 43 -8.81 -14.05 -0.37
N THR A 44 -8.89 -13.14 -1.34
CA THR A 44 -9.12 -11.72 -1.07
C THR A 44 -10.44 -11.48 -0.32
N ARG A 45 -11.53 -12.13 -0.75
CA ARG A 45 -12.81 -12.08 0.00
C ARG A 45 -12.67 -12.63 1.41
N TYR A 46 -12.06 -13.80 1.55
CA TYR A 46 -11.87 -14.44 2.85
C TYR A 46 -11.09 -13.54 3.82
N TYR A 47 -10.04 -12.87 3.34
CA TYR A 47 -9.27 -11.93 4.15
C TYR A 47 -10.12 -10.75 4.61
N LEU A 48 -10.86 -10.11 3.72
CA LEU A 48 -11.71 -8.98 4.08
C LEU A 48 -12.80 -9.37 5.10
N GLU A 49 -13.42 -10.53 4.91
CA GLU A 49 -14.41 -11.07 5.84
C GLU A 49 -13.80 -11.34 7.21
N MET A 50 -12.62 -11.96 7.26
CA MET A 50 -11.92 -12.25 8.50
C MET A 50 -11.46 -10.98 9.21
N ILE A 51 -10.86 -10.03 8.49
CA ILE A 51 -10.45 -8.72 9.02
C ILE A 51 -11.64 -7.98 9.61
N PHE A 52 -12.79 -7.98 8.92
CA PHE A 52 -13.99 -7.32 9.42
C PHE A 52 -14.51 -7.98 10.70
N LYS A 53 -14.53 -9.32 10.76
CA LYS A 53 -14.98 -10.08 11.92
C LYS A 53 -14.05 -9.92 13.14
N GLU A 54 -12.73 -9.96 12.93
CA GLU A 54 -11.76 -9.99 14.02
C GLU A 54 -11.30 -8.60 14.48
N ASN A 55 -11.23 -7.64 13.56
CA ASN A 55 -10.66 -6.32 13.83
C ASN A 55 -11.65 -5.16 13.63
N GLY A 56 -12.83 -5.43 13.08
CA GLY A 56 -13.89 -4.45 12.91
C GLY A 56 -13.71 -3.52 11.72
N ARG A 57 -14.56 -2.49 11.70
CA ARG A 57 -14.72 -1.56 10.57
C ARG A 57 -13.41 -0.85 10.21
N ASP A 58 -12.67 -0.32 11.19
CA ASP A 58 -11.47 0.49 10.93
C ASP A 58 -10.40 -0.28 10.14
N LYS A 59 -10.18 -1.55 10.48
CA LYS A 59 -9.24 -2.39 9.73
C LYS A 59 -9.79 -2.84 8.38
N LEU A 60 -11.11 -3.00 8.26
CA LEU A 60 -11.72 -3.21 6.96
C LEU A 60 -11.51 -1.99 6.04
N LEU A 61 -11.57 -0.75 6.55
CA LEU A 61 -11.26 0.45 5.77
C LEU A 61 -9.81 0.46 5.26
N ASN A 62 -8.85 0.12 6.13
CA ASN A 62 -7.46 -0.05 5.72
C ASN A 62 -7.34 -1.09 4.60
N ALA A 63 -8.00 -2.25 4.75
CA ALA A 63 -7.95 -3.31 3.77
C ALA A 63 -8.59 -2.91 2.42
N LEU A 64 -9.70 -2.16 2.46
CA LEU A 64 -10.32 -1.57 1.26
C LEU A 64 -9.39 -0.56 0.57
N SER A 65 -8.70 0.29 1.33
CA SER A 65 -7.68 1.22 0.80
C SER A 65 -6.53 0.45 0.13
N SER A 66 -6.02 -0.60 0.78
CA SER A 66 -4.99 -1.48 0.22
C SER A 66 -5.45 -2.17 -1.08
N LEU A 67 -6.69 -2.70 -1.11
CA LEU A 67 -7.25 -3.35 -2.29
C LEU A 67 -7.43 -2.36 -3.45
N ARG A 68 -7.87 -1.14 -3.18
CA ARG A 68 -8.00 -0.08 -4.19
C ARG A 68 -6.63 0.28 -4.78
N GLN A 69 -5.61 0.47 -3.95
CA GLN A 69 -4.23 0.70 -4.40
C GLN A 69 -3.71 -0.44 -5.29
N HIS A 70 -4.08 -1.69 -4.99
CA HIS A 70 -3.74 -2.84 -5.82
C HIS A 70 -4.44 -2.79 -7.19
N ILE A 71 -5.74 -2.51 -7.23
CA ILE A 71 -6.51 -2.35 -8.47
C ILE A 71 -5.90 -1.25 -9.33
N ASP A 72 -5.67 -0.07 -8.75
CA ASP A 72 -5.10 1.09 -9.46
C ASP A 72 -3.73 0.77 -10.07
N TYR A 73 -2.87 0.06 -9.33
CA TYR A 73 -1.56 -0.36 -9.84
C TYR A 73 -1.67 -1.28 -11.06
N TYR A 74 -2.55 -2.27 -11.04
CA TYR A 74 -2.69 -3.20 -12.17
C TYR A 74 -3.42 -2.60 -13.36
N GLU A 75 -4.33 -1.67 -13.15
CA GLU A 75 -5.00 -0.96 -14.25
C GLU A 75 -4.07 0.04 -14.92
N THR A 76 -3.19 0.69 -14.16
CA THR A 76 -2.20 1.63 -14.69
C THR A 76 -1.02 0.93 -15.37
N VAL A 77 -0.49 -0.14 -14.77
CA VAL A 77 0.72 -0.83 -15.28
C VAL A 77 0.38 -1.96 -16.26
N GLY A 78 -0.68 -2.73 -15.99
CA GLY A 78 -1.02 -3.94 -16.75
C GLY A 78 -1.98 -3.72 -17.91
N ASN A 79 -2.60 -2.53 -18.01
CA ASN A 79 -3.69 -2.22 -18.94
C ASN A 79 -4.82 -3.28 -18.92
N SER A 80 -4.95 -3.98 -17.79
CA SER A 80 -5.88 -5.09 -17.58
C SER A 80 -6.88 -4.68 -16.52
N SER A 81 -8.18 -4.74 -16.84
CA SER A 81 -9.24 -4.41 -15.90
C SER A 81 -9.33 -5.48 -14.80
N VAL A 82 -9.19 -5.08 -13.54
CA VAL A 82 -9.23 -5.99 -12.39
C VAL A 82 -10.67 -6.15 -11.91
N ILE A 83 -11.54 -6.66 -12.79
CA ILE A 83 -13.01 -6.72 -12.60
C ILE A 83 -13.37 -7.39 -11.26
N LYS A 84 -12.76 -8.54 -10.95
CA LYS A 84 -13.04 -9.25 -9.70
C LYS A 84 -12.58 -8.50 -8.46
N GLY A 85 -11.47 -7.77 -8.53
CA GLY A 85 -11.03 -6.90 -7.44
C GLY A 85 -12.05 -5.78 -7.18
N LYS A 86 -12.55 -5.14 -8.24
CA LYS A 86 -13.58 -4.10 -8.16
C LYS A 86 -14.91 -4.62 -7.58
N GLU A 87 -15.38 -5.77 -8.06
CA GLU A 87 -16.59 -6.41 -7.51
C GLU A 87 -16.49 -6.63 -5.99
N ILE A 88 -15.33 -7.12 -5.52
CA ILE A 88 -15.06 -7.35 -4.10
C ILE A 88 -14.99 -6.01 -3.33
N TYR A 89 -14.29 -5.01 -3.88
CA TYR A 89 -14.19 -3.69 -3.25
C TYR A 89 -15.58 -3.08 -3.04
N GLU A 90 -16.45 -3.12 -4.05
CA GLU A 90 -17.82 -2.60 -3.98
C GLU A 90 -18.69 -3.37 -2.96
N GLU A 91 -18.54 -4.70 -2.90
CA GLU A 91 -19.24 -5.55 -1.94
C GLU A 91 -18.92 -5.15 -0.49
N PHE A 92 -17.64 -5.05 -0.15
CA PHE A 92 -17.20 -4.75 1.20
C PHE A 92 -17.30 -3.26 1.55
N SER A 93 -17.24 -2.35 0.57
CA SER A 93 -17.50 -0.92 0.79
C SER A 93 -18.95 -0.67 1.23
N ARG A 94 -19.90 -1.40 0.65
CA ARG A 94 -21.30 -1.37 1.10
C ARG A 94 -21.46 -1.89 2.52
N GLN A 95 -20.76 -2.97 2.89
CA GLN A 95 -20.78 -3.51 4.26
C GLN A 95 -20.15 -2.55 5.28
N ALA A 96 -19.13 -1.80 4.87
CA ALA A 96 -18.45 -0.84 5.73
C ALA A 96 -19.17 0.52 5.83
N GLU A 97 -20.33 0.70 5.19
CA GLU A 97 -21.06 1.98 5.10
C GLU A 97 -20.15 3.14 4.62
N VAL A 98 -19.30 2.86 3.62
CA VAL A 98 -18.35 3.83 3.04
C VAL A 98 -18.88 4.31 1.70
N SER A 99 -18.80 5.62 1.46
CA SER A 99 -19.15 6.18 0.16
C SER A 99 -18.00 5.93 -0.80
N THR A 100 -18.24 5.26 -1.92
CA THR A 100 -17.19 4.81 -2.87
C THR A 100 -16.46 5.95 -3.60
N ASN A 101 -16.82 7.20 -3.32
CA ASN A 101 -16.41 8.38 -4.07
C ASN A 101 -15.17 9.12 -3.58
N ASP A 102 -14.67 8.97 -2.34
CA ASP A 102 -13.48 9.76 -1.95
C ASP A 102 -12.66 9.31 -0.72
N ASP A 103 -12.92 8.16 -0.10
CA ASP A 103 -12.20 7.80 1.14
C ASP A 103 -10.84 7.13 0.85
N TYR A 104 -9.92 7.90 0.28
CA TYR A 104 -8.50 7.55 0.22
C TYR A 104 -7.86 7.78 1.59
N ILE A 105 -8.07 6.85 2.52
CA ILE A 105 -7.36 6.88 3.80
C ILE A 105 -5.95 6.38 3.53
N PHE A 106 -4.99 7.30 3.38
CA PHE A 106 -3.58 6.94 3.44
C PHE A 106 -3.29 6.43 4.85
N PRO A 107 -2.59 5.30 5.04
CA PRO A 107 -2.26 4.79 6.38
C PRO A 107 -1.46 5.77 7.26
N ASP A 108 -0.79 6.74 6.65
CA ASP A 108 -0.04 7.83 7.32
C ASP A 108 -0.92 9.07 7.59
N GLU A 109 -2.10 9.17 6.96
CA GLU A 109 -3.08 10.21 7.23
C GLU A 109 -3.88 9.82 8.47
N VAL A 110 -3.45 10.39 9.60
CA VAL A 110 -4.15 10.26 10.87
C VAL A 110 -5.51 10.96 10.74
N ASN A 111 -6.60 10.19 10.71
CA ASN A 111 -7.94 10.75 10.82
C ASN A 111 -8.06 11.51 12.16
N GLU A 112 -8.28 12.83 12.08
CA GLU A 112 -8.37 13.74 13.23
C GLU A 112 -9.55 13.41 14.17
N THR A 113 -10.48 12.55 13.75
CA THR A 113 -11.72 12.22 14.50
C THR A 113 -11.58 11.14 15.57
N VAL A 114 -10.39 10.58 15.81
CA VAL A 114 -10.19 9.61 16.91
C VAL A 114 -9.93 10.34 18.23
N GLU A 115 -10.99 10.58 19.02
CA GLU A 115 -10.94 11.31 20.31
C GLU A 115 -10.16 10.61 21.45
N LEU A 116 -9.49 9.49 21.19
CA LEU A 116 -8.72 8.79 22.21
C LEU A 116 -7.32 8.44 21.70
N ARG A 117 -6.35 9.32 21.97
CA ARG A 117 -4.92 9.00 21.93
C ARG A 117 -4.30 9.36 23.27
N GLU A 118 -3.76 8.37 23.96
CA GLU A 118 -2.82 8.61 25.06
C GLU A 118 -1.55 9.19 24.44
N GLY A 119 -1.45 10.53 24.44
CA GLY A 119 -0.35 11.26 23.82
C GLY A 119 -0.80 12.57 23.18
N LYS A 120 -0.28 13.70 23.67
CA LYS A 120 -0.61 15.04 23.18
C LYS A 120 -0.02 15.25 21.78
N VAL A 121 -0.88 15.28 20.75
CA VAL A 121 -0.47 15.70 19.40
C VAL A 121 0.05 17.14 19.48
N ARG A 122 1.28 17.36 19.01
CA ARG A 122 1.87 18.70 18.87
C ARG A 122 2.13 18.93 17.39
N SER A 123 1.42 19.89 16.81
CA SER A 123 1.75 20.40 15.49
C SER A 123 3.05 21.20 15.57
N VAL A 124 3.98 20.92 14.66
CA VAL A 124 5.24 21.68 14.52
C VAL A 124 5.15 22.47 13.23
N HIS A 125 5.27 23.79 13.32
CA HIS A 125 5.34 24.65 12.14
C HIS A 125 6.75 24.52 11.54
N VAL A 126 6.86 23.87 10.39
CA VAL A 126 8.12 23.72 9.66
C VAL A 126 8.16 24.72 8.51
N ASN A 127 9.18 25.58 8.49
CA ASN A 127 9.44 26.45 7.36
C ASN A 127 10.10 25.66 6.23
N ILE A 128 9.55 25.78 5.03
CA ILE A 128 10.17 25.27 3.80
C ILE A 128 11.17 26.33 3.32
N TYR A 129 12.46 25.99 3.29
CA TYR A 129 13.50 26.85 2.73
C TYR A 129 13.82 26.41 1.30
N GLU A 130 13.56 27.29 0.33
CA GLU A 130 13.95 27.07 -1.05
C GLU A 130 15.48 27.24 -1.20
N ARG A 131 16.15 26.26 -1.81
CA ARG A 131 17.61 26.31 -1.97
C ARG A 131 17.98 27.39 -2.98
N ASN A 132 18.95 28.25 -2.63
CA ASN A 132 19.49 29.26 -3.54
C ASN A 132 19.98 28.60 -4.85
N PRO A 133 19.41 28.94 -6.02
CA PRO A 133 19.72 28.30 -7.28
C PRO A 133 21.17 28.50 -7.72
N VAL A 134 21.78 29.64 -7.35
CA VAL A 134 23.17 29.97 -7.67
C VAL A 134 24.12 29.07 -6.87
N ALA A 135 23.88 28.92 -5.56
CA ALA A 135 24.68 28.04 -4.71
C ALA A 135 24.54 26.57 -5.14
N ARG A 136 23.33 26.15 -5.51
CA ARG A 136 23.08 24.81 -6.06
C ARG A 136 23.85 24.60 -7.36
N ALA A 137 23.88 25.57 -8.27
CA ALA A 137 24.63 25.50 -9.52
C ALA A 137 26.14 25.40 -9.28
N GLN A 138 26.71 26.25 -8.41
CA GLN A 138 28.13 26.20 -8.06
C GLN A 138 28.53 24.88 -7.40
N CYS A 139 27.69 24.35 -6.50
CA CYS A 139 27.93 23.04 -5.90
C CYS A 139 27.89 21.91 -6.94
N ILE A 140 26.97 21.96 -7.90
CA ILE A 140 26.88 20.96 -8.98
C ILE A 140 28.09 21.07 -9.91
N GLU A 141 28.58 22.27 -10.21
CA GLU A 141 29.78 22.47 -11.03
C GLU A 141 31.05 21.95 -10.34
N HIS A 142 31.21 22.22 -9.05
CA HIS A 142 32.40 21.83 -8.30
C HIS A 142 32.44 20.34 -7.93
N TYR A 143 31.31 19.76 -7.52
CA TYR A 143 31.23 18.39 -7.00
C TYR A 143 30.57 17.40 -7.98
N GLY A 144 30.01 17.88 -9.10
CA GLY A 144 29.20 17.08 -10.01
C GLY A 144 27.77 16.85 -9.51
N CYS A 145 26.87 16.43 -10.41
CA CYS A 145 25.53 15.97 -10.07
C CYS A 145 25.48 14.43 -10.13
N CYS A 146 26.20 13.75 -9.23
CA CYS A 146 26.10 12.29 -9.15
C CYS A 146 24.96 11.93 -8.18
N CYS A 147 23.85 11.45 -8.72
CA CYS A 147 22.77 10.86 -7.96
C CYS A 147 23.29 9.65 -7.15
N PHE A 148 23.32 9.76 -5.82
CA PHE A 148 23.79 8.68 -4.93
C PHE A 148 22.76 7.54 -4.75
N ILE A 149 21.59 7.64 -5.38
CA ILE A 149 20.55 6.62 -5.33
C ILE A 149 20.32 6.08 -6.75
N GLY A 150 21.09 5.06 -7.12
CA GLY A 150 20.72 4.04 -8.14
C GLY A 150 20.69 4.45 -9.62
N SER A 151 21.50 3.76 -10.43
CA SER A 151 21.73 3.94 -11.87
C SER A 151 20.49 3.85 -12.78
N VAL A 152 20.25 4.90 -13.58
CA VAL A 152 19.74 4.77 -14.96
C VAL A 152 20.35 5.89 -15.80
N HIS A 153 21.07 5.53 -16.86
CA HIS A 153 21.60 6.48 -17.84
C HIS A 153 20.42 7.14 -18.56
N ASN A 154 20.37 8.47 -18.57
CA ASN A 154 19.64 9.17 -19.62
C ASN A 154 20.45 10.38 -20.08
N SER A 155 21.02 10.24 -21.28
CA SER A 155 21.71 11.29 -22.01
C SER A 155 20.67 12.27 -22.52
N VAL A 156 20.42 13.35 -21.78
CA VAL A 156 19.60 14.46 -22.30
C VAL A 156 20.55 15.46 -22.95
N SER A 157 20.72 15.30 -24.27
CA SER A 157 21.37 16.28 -25.13
C SER A 157 20.48 17.52 -25.19
N PHE A 158 20.89 18.60 -24.53
CA PHE A 158 20.32 19.92 -24.78
C PHE A 158 20.76 20.38 -26.17
N ARG A 159 19.78 20.65 -27.04
CA ARG A 159 19.96 21.46 -28.25
C ARG A 159 18.91 22.56 -28.23
#